data_AF-A0A5P8NF17-F1
#
_entry.id   AF-A0A5P8NF17-F1
#
_cell.length_a   1.000
_cell.length_b   1.000
_cell.length_c   1.000
_cell.angle_alpha   90.00
_cell.angle_beta   90.00
_cell.angle_gamma   90.00
#
_symmetry.space_group_name_H-M   'P 1'
#
loop_
_entity.id
_entity.type
_entity.pdbx_description
1 polymer ?
#
loop_
_entity_poly.entity_id
_entity_poly.type
_entity_poly.pdbx_seq_one_letter_code
_entity_poly.pdbx_strand_id
1 'polypeptide(L)' 'MKKDFNLDFEIYDASKILESIEDFKEVSKIKLENNTLTITGSTENEIEEIFNEFMNYNIGLING' A
#
# COMPACT_ATOMS: atom_id res chain seq x y z
N MET A 1 10.78 8.58 8.93
CA MET A 1 11.49 7.47 8.24
C MET A 1 10.68 7.00 7.04
N LYS A 2 11.29 6.25 6.12
CA LYS A 2 10.60 5.64 4.98
C LYS A 2 11.01 4.19 4.80
N LYS A 3 10.10 3.36 4.27
CA LYS A 3 10.34 1.96 3.92
C LYS A 3 9.73 1.71 2.55
N ASP A 4 10.44 0.95 1.73
CA ASP A 4 10.06 0.65 0.36
C ASP A 4 9.66 -0.83 0.28
N PHE A 5 8.50 -1.10 -0.30
CA PHE A 5 7.93 -2.43 -0.50
C PHE A 5 7.77 -2.67 -1.99
N ASN A 6 8.32 -3.76 -2.51
CA ASN A 6 8.11 -4.14 -3.90
C ASN A 6 6.81 -4.93 -4.01
N LEU A 7 5.87 -4.43 -4.81
CA LEU A 7 4.59 -5.08 -5.08
C LEU A 7 4.70 -5.89 -6.36
N ASP A 8 4.44 -7.19 -6.24
CA ASP A 8 4.40 -8.07 -7.39
C ASP A 8 2.98 -8.08 -8.00
N PHE A 9 2.82 -7.36 -9.10
CA PHE A 9 1.54 -7.29 -9.84
C PHE A 9 1.20 -8.58 -10.59
N GLU A 10 2.07 -9.60 -10.61
CA GLU A 10 1.68 -10.93 -11.06
C GLU A 10 0.81 -11.66 -10.02
N ILE A 11 0.93 -11.28 -8.74
CA ILE A 11 0.19 -11.86 -7.61
C ILE A 11 -1.06 -11.03 -7.29
N TYR A 12 -0.99 -9.72 -7.47
CA TYR A 12 -2.05 -8.77 -7.13
C TYR A 12 -2.62 -8.09 -8.38
N ASP A 13 -3.95 -8.00 -8.48
CA ASP A 13 -4.59 -7.25 -9.55
C ASP A 13 -4.16 -5.78 -9.50
N ALA A 14 -3.41 -5.36 -10.52
CA ALA A 14 -2.85 -4.01 -10.61
C ALA A 14 -3.93 -2.92 -10.54
N SER A 15 -5.13 -3.18 -11.05
CA SER A 15 -6.24 -2.22 -10.99
C SER A 15 -6.72 -1.97 -9.57
N LYS A 16 -6.81 -3.03 -8.75
CA LYS A 16 -7.22 -2.97 -7.34
C LYS A 16 -6.17 -2.35 -6.43
N ILE A 17 -4.90 -2.59 -6.72
CA ILE A 17 -3.80 -1.93 -6.03
C ILE A 17 -3.81 -0.42 -6.30
N LEU A 18 -4.00 -0.02 -7.56
CA LEU A 18 -4.07 1.40 -7.92
C LEU A 18 -5.26 2.11 -7.27
N GLU A 19 -6.43 1.47 -7.24
CA GLU A 19 -7.62 1.95 -6.52
C GLU A 19 -7.31 2.16 -5.02
N SER A 20 -6.75 1.15 -4.37
CA SER A 20 -6.37 1.21 -2.95
C SER A 20 -5.33 2.29 -2.64
N ILE A 21 -4.39 2.54 -3.57
CA ILE A 21 -3.37 3.56 -3.39
C ILE A 21 -3.97 4.96 -3.44
N GLU A 22 -4.91 5.22 -4.35
CA GLU A 22 -5.59 6.52 -4.41
C GLU A 22 -6.36 6.81 -3.12
N ASP A 23 -7.09 5.82 -2.60
CA ASP A 23 -7.81 5.96 -1.33
C ASP A 23 -6.86 6.19 -0.14
N PHE A 24 -5.74 5.48 -0.09
CA PHE A 24 -4.77 5.64 1.00
C PHE A 24 -3.93 6.91 0.89
N LYS A 25 -3.69 7.46 -0.31
CA LYS A 25 -2.95 8.72 -0.49
C LYS A 25 -3.64 9.90 0.20
N GLU A 26 -4.96 9.87 0.35
CA GLU A 26 -5.71 10.94 1.03
C GLU A 26 -5.51 10.92 2.55
N VAL A 27 -5.26 9.74 3.13
CA VAL A 27 -5.23 9.53 4.59
C VAL A 27 -3.84 9.18 5.14
N SER A 28 -2.91 8.78 4.29
CA SER A 28 -1.60 8.24 4.68
C SER A 28 -0.48 8.69 3.73
N LYS A 29 0.77 8.64 4.21
CA LYS A 29 1.96 9.03 3.43
C LYS A 29 2.50 7.86 2.61
N ILE A 30 1.68 7.37 1.67
CA ILE A 30 2.07 6.33 0.73
C ILE A 30 2.32 6.89 -0.67
N LYS A 31 3.22 6.26 -1.43
CA LYS A 31 3.51 6.59 -2.82
C LYS A 31 3.85 5.32 -3.58
N LEU A 32 3.31 5.13 -4.78
CA LEU A 32 3.70 4.05 -5.69
C LEU A 32 4.45 4.62 -6.89
N GLU A 33 5.66 4.12 -7.14
CA GLU A 33 6.43 4.36 -8.36
C GLU A 33 7.08 3.06 -8.83
N ASN A 34 6.88 2.66 -10.10
CA ASN A 34 7.49 1.46 -10.69
C ASN A 34 7.37 0.21 -9.79
N ASN A 35 6.15 -0.13 -9.38
CA ASN A 35 5.82 -1.25 -8.49
C ASN A 35 6.39 -1.13 -7.06
N THR A 36 7.07 -0.04 -6.73
CA THR A 36 7.63 0.19 -5.40
C THR A 36 6.69 1.08 -4.60
N LEU A 37 6.06 0.50 -3.58
CA LEU A 37 5.26 1.21 -2.59
C LEU A 37 6.18 1.76 -1.51
N THR A 38 6.33 3.08 -1.48
CA THR A 38 7.05 3.80 -0.42
C THR A 38 6.06 4.24 0.64
N ILE A 39 6.32 3.91 1.90
CA ILE A 39 5.53 4.34 3.05
C ILE A 39 6.41 5.19 3.96
N THR A 40 5.92 6.37 4.36
CA THR A 40 6.63 7.28 5.26
C THR A 40 5.90 7.37 6.60
N GLY A 41 6.60 7.04 7.69
CA GLY A 41 6.06 7.11 9.05
C GLY A 41 7.06 7.73 10.03
N SER A 42 6.63 7.94 11.27
CA SER A 42 7.46 8.42 12.37
C SER A 42 8.24 7.28 13.02
N THR A 43 7.66 6.07 13.05
CA THR A 43 8.26 4.85 13.61
C THR A 43 8.13 3.67 12.64
N GLU A 44 8.89 2.59 12.90
CA GLU A 44 8.81 1.39 12.07
C GLU A 44 7.47 0.67 12.26
N ASN A 45 6.96 0.60 13.50
CA ASN A 45 5.62 0.05 13.77
C ASN A 45 4.53 0.79 12.99
N GLU A 46 4.55 2.12 12.96
CA GLU A 46 3.58 2.92 12.20
C GLU A 46 3.63 2.57 10.70
N ILE A 47 4.82 2.39 10.15
CA ILE A 47 4.98 1.98 8.74
C ILE A 47 4.38 0.60 8.49
N GLU A 48 4.59 -0.36 9.40
CA GLU A 48 4.06 -1.71 9.27
C GLU A 48 2.55 -1.77 9.46
N GLU A 49 1.99 -0.96 10.36
CA GLU A 49 0.54 -0.80 10.52
C GLU A 49 -0.10 -0.28 9.23
N ILE A 50 0.43 0.80 8.64
CA ILE A 50 -0.06 1.34 7.37
C ILE A 50 0.03 0.30 6.25
N PHE A 51 1.14 -0.43 6.17
CA PHE A 51 1.30 -1.50 5.16
C PHE A 51 0.25 -2.60 5.33
N ASN A 52 0.03 -3.06 6.56
CA ASN A 52 -0.94 -4.12 6.85
C ASN A 52 -2.37 -3.68 6.56
N GLU A 53 -2.74 -2.45 6.93
CA GLU A 53 -4.05 -1.87 6.61
C GLU A 53 -4.25 -1.79 5.09
N PHE A 54 -3.23 -1.32 4.35
CA PHE A 54 -3.26 -1.26 2.90
C PHE A 54 -3.47 -2.64 2.26
N MET A 55 -2.73 -3.66 2.71
CA MET A 55 -2.87 -5.03 2.18
C MET A 55 -4.23 -5.65 2.52
N ASN A 56 -4.73 -5.43 3.74
CA ASN A 56 -6.05 -5.91 4.15
C ASN A 56 -7.17 -5.26 3.34
N TYR A 57 -7.06 -3.95 3.07
CA TYR A 57 -8.00 -3.23 2.23
C TYR A 57 -8.04 -3.80 0.81
N ASN A 58 -6.87 -4.05 0.21
CA ASN A 58 -6.75 -4.70 -1.09
C ASN A 58 -7.43 -6.09 -1.12
N ILE A 59 -7.19 -6.92 -0.11
CA ILE A 59 -7.82 -8.25 0.01
C ILE A 59 -9.35 -8.13 0.12
N GLY A 60 -9.84 -7.12 0.83
CA GLY A 60 -11.27 -6.81 0.92
C GLY A 60 -11.89 -6.48 -0.44
N LEU A 61 -11.21 -5.68 -1.27
CA LEU A 61 -11.67 -5.33 -2.62
C LEU A 61 -11.64 -6.51 -3.60
N ILE A 62 -10.78 -7.50 -3.39
CA ILE A 62 -10.68 -8.69 -4.25
C ILE A 62 -11.81 -9.69 -3.95
N ASN A 63 -12.27 -9.77 -2.70
CA ASN A 63 -13.31 -10.69 -2.26
C ASN A 63 -14.73 -10.08 -2.25
N GLY A 64 -14.85 -8.80 -2.55
CA GLY A 64 -16.10 -8.03 -2.52
C GLY A 64 -16.86 -7.97 -3.85
#